data_AF-A0AAV6FXK0-F1
#
_entry.id   AF-A0AAV6FXK0-F1
#
_cell.length_a   1.000
_cell.length_b   1.000
_cell.length_c   1.000
_cell.angle_alpha   90.00
_cell.angle_beta   90.00
_cell.angle_gamma   90.00
#
_symmetry.space_group_name_H-M   'P 1'
#
loop_
_entity.id
_entity.type
_entity.pdbx_description
1 polymer ?
#
loop_
_entity_poly.entity_id
_entity_poly.type
_entity_poly.pdbx_seq_one_letter_code
_entity_poly.pdbx_strand_id
1 'polypeptide(L)'
;MTDFDLQDNLKNMECHFNWQLDSSPSTLENLHQDLKDRLQTGCTWKCQLHNLLGYVLHAQGSRDEALTHLKKAEKMIKEQRDEEKDCLLLVNQANLAWVHYSRVGTKRELGKRQTN
;
A
#
# COMPACT_ATOMS: atom_id res chain seq x y z
N MET A 1 -18.75 -16.62 2.68
CA MET A 1 -18.04 -15.45 2.12
C MET A 1 -17.35 -15.90 0.85
N THR A 2 -17.82 -15.41 -0.28
CA THR A 2 -17.26 -15.71 -1.60
C THR A 2 -16.05 -14.80 -1.88
N ASP A 3 -15.25 -15.13 -2.89
CA ASP A 3 -14.13 -14.28 -3.36
C ASP A 3 -14.62 -12.88 -3.77
N PHE A 4 -15.83 -12.82 -4.34
CA PHE A 4 -16.50 -11.57 -4.72
C PHE A 4 -16.83 -10.69 -3.51
N ASP A 5 -17.40 -11.27 -2.45
CA ASP A 5 -17.72 -10.54 -1.22
C ASP A 5 -16.45 -9.97 -0.56
N LEU A 6 -15.35 -10.72 -0.62
CA LEU A 6 -14.07 -10.29 -0.07
C LEU A 6 -13.48 -9.13 -0.89
N GLN A 7 -13.52 -9.23 -2.22
CA GLN A 7 -13.04 -8.17 -3.09
C GLN A 7 -13.83 -6.87 -2.92
N ASP A 8 -15.16 -6.95 -2.79
CA ASP A 8 -16.02 -5.79 -2.62
C ASP A 8 -15.75 -5.09 -1.27
N ASN A 9 -15.61 -5.87 -0.20
CA ASN A 9 -15.20 -5.35 1.10
C ASN A 9 -13.84 -4.65 1.05
N LEU A 10 -12.86 -5.23 0.34
CA LEU A 10 -11.53 -4.62 0.19
C LEU A 10 -11.56 -3.30 -0.59
N LYS A 11 -12.41 -3.17 -1.61
CA LYS A 11 -12.58 -1.93 -2.38
C LYS A 11 -13.18 -0.78 -1.58
N ASN A 12 -13.94 -1.09 -0.52
CA ASN A 12 -14.57 -0.09 0.35
C ASN A 12 -13.66 0.37 1.51
N MET A 13 -12.45 -0.19 1.64
CA MET A 13 -11.51 0.21 2.70
C MET A 13 -10.66 1.42 2.32
N GLU A 14 -10.35 2.27 3.29
CA GLU A 14 -9.40 3.37 3.11
C GLU A 14 -7.96 2.85 3.04
N CYS A 15 -7.36 2.85 1.84
CA CYS A 15 -5.99 2.41 1.61
C CYS A 15 -5.45 2.85 0.25
N HIS A 16 -4.13 2.76 0.06
CA HIS A 16 -3.46 3.24 -1.16
C HIS A 16 -3.94 2.53 -2.43
N PHE A 17 -4.43 1.28 -2.31
CA PHE A 17 -5.00 0.54 -3.43
C PHE A 17 -6.31 1.13 -3.96
N ASN A 18 -7.05 1.88 -3.14
CA ASN A 18 -8.34 2.45 -3.49
C ASN A 18 -8.29 3.97 -3.74
N TRP A 19 -7.14 4.61 -3.50
CA TRP A 19 -6.96 6.06 -3.64
C TRP A 19 -6.66 6.54 -5.07
N GLN A 20 -6.78 5.67 -6.07
CA GLN A 20 -6.62 6.01 -7.49
C GLN A 20 -5.27 6.69 -7.80
N LEU A 21 -4.20 6.24 -7.13
CA LEU A 21 -2.85 6.74 -7.33
C LEU A 21 -2.33 6.37 -8.73
N ASP A 22 -1.57 7.28 -9.36
CA ASP A 22 -0.87 6.95 -10.60
C ASP A 22 0.12 5.81 -10.33
N SER A 23 -0.12 4.70 -11.02
CA SER A 23 0.63 3.46 -10.90
C SER A 23 1.39 3.15 -12.19
N SER A 24 1.63 4.16 -13.03
CA SER A 24 2.50 4.03 -14.18
C SER A 24 3.92 3.62 -13.73
N PRO A 25 4.64 2.78 -14.50
CA PRO A 25 5.95 2.29 -14.09
C PRO A 25 6.95 3.39 -13.73
N SER A 26 6.99 4.48 -14.50
CA SER A 26 7.86 5.63 -14.25
C SER A 26 7.53 6.36 -12.95
N THR A 27 6.23 6.55 -12.67
CA THR A 27 5.80 7.20 -11.42
C THR A 27 6.14 6.33 -10.22
N LEU A 28 5.92 5.01 -10.32
CA LEU A 28 6.28 4.07 -9.25
C LEU A 28 7.79 4.01 -9.01
N GLU A 29 8.61 4.03 -10.06
CA GLU A 29 10.08 4.04 -9.93
C GLU A 29 10.58 5.30 -9.22
N ASN A 30 10.12 6.47 -9.66
CA ASN A 30 10.47 7.75 -9.02
C ASN A 30 10.01 7.79 -7.56
N LEU A 31 8.76 7.38 -7.30
CA LEU A 31 8.21 7.37 -5.95
C LEU A 31 8.96 6.39 -5.04
N HIS A 32 9.35 5.22 -5.54
CA HIS A 32 10.16 4.26 -4.79
C HIS A 32 11.48 4.93 -4.35
N GLN A 33 12.21 5.56 -5.27
CA GLN A 33 13.49 6.20 -4.96
C GLN A 33 13.31 7.33 -3.93
N ASP A 34 12.33 8.21 -4.15
CA ASP A 34 12.02 9.32 -3.24
C ASP A 34 11.68 8.83 -1.81
N LEU A 35 10.90 7.76 -1.70
CA LEU A 35 10.54 7.19 -0.40
C LEU A 35 11.75 6.59 0.32
N LYS A 36 12.65 5.91 -0.41
CA LYS A 36 13.90 5.38 0.14
C LYS A 36 14.78 6.51 0.66
N ASP A 37 14.93 7.60 -0.09
CA ASP A 37 15.76 8.73 0.31
C ASP A 37 15.16 9.43 1.55
N ARG A 38 13.85 9.66 1.57
CA ARG A 38 13.16 10.24 2.74
C ARG A 38 13.25 9.38 4.00
N LEU A 39 13.29 8.06 3.85
CA LEU A 39 13.47 7.14 4.97
C LEU A 39 14.88 7.23 5.56
N GLN A 40 15.89 7.54 4.73
CA GLN A 40 17.28 7.72 5.16
C GLN A 40 17.51 9.07 5.85
N THR A 41 16.81 10.13 5.44
CA THR A 41 16.98 11.48 6.00
C THR A 41 16.37 11.68 7.39
N GLY A 42 15.80 10.63 7.99
CA GLY A 42 15.29 10.69 9.37
C GLY A 42 13.95 11.41 9.50
N CYS A 43 13.13 11.44 8.44
CA CYS A 43 11.78 11.99 8.45
C CYS A 43 10.96 11.53 9.66
N THR A 44 10.08 12.39 10.20
CA THR A 44 9.21 12.07 11.34
C THR A 44 8.09 11.09 10.96
N TRP A 45 7.70 11.04 9.68
CA TRP A 45 6.54 10.28 9.19
C TRP A 45 6.92 8.88 8.68
N LYS A 46 7.88 8.21 9.34
CA LYS A 46 8.44 6.94 8.86
C LYS A 46 7.42 5.83 8.70
N CYS A 47 6.40 5.79 9.56
CA CYS A 47 5.39 4.74 9.47
C CYS A 47 4.50 4.91 8.23
N GLN A 48 4.12 6.16 7.90
CA GLN A 48 3.39 6.51 6.68
C GLN A 48 4.23 6.20 5.44
N LEU A 49 5.52 6.58 5.46
CA LEU A 49 6.45 6.29 4.36
C LEU A 49 6.61 4.78 4.12
N HIS A 50 6.75 3.99 5.19
CA HIS A 50 6.79 2.53 5.07
C HIS A 50 5.47 1.93 4.58
N ASN A 51 4.33 2.50 5.00
CA ASN A 51 3.01 2.05 4.54
C ASN A 51 2.82 2.30 3.04
N LEU A 52 3.18 3.49 2.55
CA LEU A 52 3.13 3.83 1.13
C LEU A 52 4.16 3.04 0.31
N LEU A 53 5.37 2.84 0.83
CA LEU A 53 6.40 2.03 0.15
C LEU A 53 5.94 0.57 -0.01
N GLY A 54 5.19 0.04 0.96
CA GLY A 54 4.54 -1.27 0.84
C GLY A 54 3.61 -1.37 -0.37
N TYR A 55 2.78 -0.33 -0.60
CA TYR A 55 1.94 -0.24 -1.79
C TYR A 55 2.77 -0.19 -3.08
N VAL A 56 3.77 0.69 -3.15
CA VAL A 56 4.62 0.88 -4.35
C VAL A 56 5.33 -0.42 -4.73
N LEU A 57 5.93 -1.11 -3.76
CA LEU A 57 6.60 -2.38 -3.98
C LEU A 57 5.65 -3.47 -4.46
N HIS A 58 4.42 -3.52 -3.93
CA HIS A 58 3.44 -4.48 -4.41
C HIS A 58 3.00 -4.17 -5.84
N ALA A 59 2.77 -2.90 -6.17
CA ALA A 59 2.44 -2.45 -7.53
C ALA A 59 3.57 -2.76 -8.53
N GLN A 60 4.83 -2.76 -8.07
CA GLN A 60 6.01 -3.18 -8.84
C GLN A 60 6.20 -4.71 -8.91
N GLY A 61 5.38 -5.49 -8.20
CA GLY A 61 5.43 -6.97 -8.19
C GLY A 61 6.26 -7.59 -7.06
N SER A 62 6.89 -6.79 -6.20
CA SER A 62 7.70 -7.24 -5.07
C SER A 62 6.87 -7.46 -3.81
N ARG A 63 6.08 -8.54 -3.79
CA ARG A 63 5.16 -8.86 -2.68
C ARG A 63 5.84 -9.02 -1.32
N ASP A 64 6.97 -9.71 -1.25
CA ASP A 64 7.61 -9.99 0.04
C ASP A 64 8.26 -8.73 0.64
N GLU A 65 8.82 -7.87 -0.20
CA GLU A 65 9.31 -6.56 0.23
C GLU A 65 8.16 -5.66 0.67
N ALA A 66 7.04 -5.68 -0.05
CA ALA A 66 5.83 -4.96 0.35
C ALA A 66 5.38 -5.36 1.76
N LEU A 67 5.26 -6.66 2.03
CA LEU A 67 4.90 -7.19 3.35
C LEU A 67 5.91 -6.79 4.43
N THR A 68 7.20 -6.77 4.10
CA THR A 68 8.25 -6.35 5.03
C THR A 68 8.06 -4.91 5.48
N HIS A 69 7.78 -4.01 4.53
CA HIS A 69 7.55 -2.60 4.82
C HIS A 69 6.23 -2.34 5.55
N LEU A 70 5.14 -3.01 5.17
CA LEU A 70 3.84 -2.90 5.85
C LEU A 70 3.90 -3.40 7.31
N LYS A 71 4.61 -4.49 7.58
CA LYS A 71 4.82 -4.98 8.96
C LYS A 71 5.69 -4.03 9.77
N LYS A 72 6.68 -3.40 9.14
CA LYS A 72 7.50 -2.38 9.80
C LYS A 72 6.68 -1.14 10.15
N ALA A 73 5.84 -0.66 9.23
CA ALA A 73 4.89 0.42 9.48
C ALA A 73 3.95 0.07 10.65
N GLU A 74 3.34 -1.13 10.62
CA GLU A 74 2.46 -1.61 11.67
C GLU A 74 3.11 -1.56 13.06
N LYS A 75 4.35 -2.06 13.18
CA LYS A 75 5.10 -2.04 14.44
C LYS A 75 5.30 -0.61 14.94
N MET A 76 5.71 0.30 14.06
CA MET A 76 5.93 1.71 14.42
C MET A 76 4.65 2.41 14.86
N ILE A 77 3.52 2.17 14.16
CA ILE A 77 2.20 2.73 14.52
C ILE A 77 1.79 2.22 15.90
N LYS A 78 1.97 0.93 16.18
CA LYS A 78 1.63 0.33 17.48
C LYS A 78 2.41 0.95 18.64
N GLU A 79 3.64 1.39 18.39
CA GLU A 79 4.52 2.04 19.38
C GLU A 79 4.19 3.54 19.61
N GLN A 80 3.45 4.19 18.69
CA GLN A 80 3.03 5.57 18.85
C GLN A 80 1.95 5.71 19.95
N ARG A 81 1.94 6.88 20.60
CA ARG A 81 0.95 7.30 21.60
C ARG A 81 0.09 8.46 21.10
N ASP A 82 0.00 8.60 19.79
CA ASP A 82 -0.71 9.67 19.11
C ASP A 82 -2.20 9.31 18.92
N GLU A 83 -3.05 10.32 18.85
CA GLU A 83 -4.49 10.21 18.57
C GLU A 83 -4.74 9.66 17.16
N GLU A 84 -3.81 9.90 16.22
CA GLU A 84 -3.92 9.40 14.83
C GLU A 84 -3.62 7.90 14.66
N LYS A 85 -3.13 7.23 15.72
CA LYS A 85 -2.68 5.84 15.67
C LYS A 85 -3.70 4.89 15.04
N ASP A 86 -4.97 5.02 15.42
CA ASP A 86 -6.02 4.11 14.96
C ASP A 86 -6.31 4.30 13.46
N CYS A 87 -6.33 5.56 13.00
CA CYS A 87 -6.46 5.89 11.58
C CYS A 87 -5.30 5.32 10.76
N LEU A 88 -4.06 5.51 11.23
CA LEU A 88 -2.87 4.97 10.56
C LEU A 88 -2.88 3.44 10.52
N LEU A 89 -3.30 2.80 11.62
CA LEU A 89 -3.38 1.34 11.70
C LEU A 89 -4.44 0.80 10.75
N LEU A 90 -5.61 1.44 10.65
CA LEU A 90 -6.68 1.05 9.72
C LEU A 90 -6.18 1.03 8.28
N VAL A 91 -5.53 2.11 7.83
CA VAL A 91 -4.96 2.20 6.47
C VAL A 91 -3.91 1.11 6.25
N ASN A 92 -3.04 0.88 7.23
CA ASN A 92 -1.99 -0.15 7.13
C ASN A 92 -2.57 -1.58 7.07
N GLN A 93 -3.59 -1.89 7.87
CA GLN A 93 -4.24 -3.20 7.86
C GLN A 93 -4.98 -3.44 6.54
N ALA A 94 -5.64 -2.42 6.00
CA ALA A 94 -6.29 -2.51 4.69
C ALA A 94 -5.26 -2.77 3.57
N ASN A 95 -4.09 -2.12 3.59
CA ASN A 95 -3.01 -2.44 2.65
C ASN A 95 -2.50 -3.89 2.82
N LEU A 96 -2.31 -4.36 4.05
CA LEU A 96 -1.93 -5.75 4.31
C LEU A 96 -2.96 -6.73 3.75
N ALA A 97 -4.25 -6.45 3.97
CA ALA A 97 -5.35 -7.28 3.47
C ALA A 97 -5.31 -7.37 1.94
N TRP A 98 -5.09 -6.24 1.24
CA TRP A 98 -4.90 -6.22 -0.21
C TRP A 98 -3.69 -7.05 -0.67
N VAL A 99 -2.53 -6.91 -0.05
CA VAL A 99 -1.32 -7.67 -0.43
C VAL A 99 -1.47 -9.18 -0.17
N HIS A 100 -2.25 -9.55 0.86
CA HIS A 100 -2.57 -10.95 1.14
C HIS A 100 -3.58 -11.53 0.16
N TYR A 101 -4.61 -10.75 -0.20
CA TYR A 101 -5.63 -11.12 -1.17
C TYR A 101 -5.05 -11.25 -2.59
N SER A 102 -4.24 -10.29 -3.00
CA SER A 102 -3.56 -10.27 -4.30
C SER A 102 -2.45 -11.32 -4.36
N ARG A 103 -2.81 -12.56 -4.69
CA ARG A 103 -1.82 -13.59 -5.06
C ARG A 103 -1.09 -13.16 -6.34
N VAL A 104 0.23 -13.31 -6.32
CA VAL A 104 1.14 -13.12 -7.46
C VAL A 104 0.52 -13.76 -8.71
N GLY A 105 0.10 -12.95 -9.69
CA GLY A 105 -0.30 -13.46 -11.00
C GLY A 105 -1.56 -12.87 -11.65
N THR A 106 -2.41 -12.12 -10.98
CA THR A 106 -3.47 -11.38 -11.69
C THR A 106 -2.94 -10.05 -12.21
N LYS A 107 -2.35 -10.11 -13.41
CA LYS A 107 -2.50 -9.02 -14.38
C LYS A 107 -4.01 -8.80 -14.56
N ARG A 108 -4.62 -7.92 -13.78
CA ARG A 108 -5.98 -7.45 -14.05
C ARG A 108 -5.98 -5.96 -14.29
N GLU A 109 -5.89 -5.66 -15.59
CA GLU A 109 -6.72 -4.67 -16.28
C GLU A 109 -6.60 -3.19 -15.89
N LEU A 110 -5.38 -2.66 -15.86
CA LEU A 110 -5.15 -1.21 -16.02
C LEU A 110 -5.12 -0.76 -17.49
N GLY A 111 -5.88 -1.45 -18.35
CA GLY A 111 -5.94 -1.14 -19.77
C GLY A 111 -7.26 -1.57 -20.35
N LYS A 112 -8.31 -0.79 -20.08
CA LYS A 112 -9.46 -0.48 -20.97
C LYS A 112 -10.59 0.19 -20.16
N ARG A 113 -10.57 1.52 -20.10
CA ARG A 113 -11.80 2.34 -20.14
C ARG A 113 -11.62 3.27 -21.34
N GLN A 114 -12.13 2.80 -22.48
CA GLN A 114 -13.24 3.40 -23.22
C GLN A 114 -12.84 4.69 -23.95
N THR A 115 -12.44 4.52 -25.21
CA THR A 115 -12.69 5.53 -26.24
C THR A 115 -14.20 5.57 -26.48
N ASN A 116 -14.81 6.71 -26.18
CA ASN A 116 -16.01 7.17 -26.88
C ASN A 116 -15.57 8.19 -27.93
#